data_AF-A0A7C1XFP2-F1
#
_entry.id   AF-A0A7C1XFP2-F1
#
_cell.length_a   1.000
_cell.length_b   1.000
_cell.length_c   1.000
_cell.angle_alpha   90.00
_cell.angle_beta   90.00
_cell.angle_gamma   90.00
#
_symmetry.space_group_name_H-M   'P 1'
#
loop_
_entity.id
_entity.type
_entity.pdbx_description
1 polymer ?
#
loop_
_entity_poly.entity_id
_entity_poly.type
_entity_poly.pdbx_seq_one_letter_code
_entity_poly.pdbx_strand_id
1 'polypeptide(L)'
;MTTREQPELRGELRVDEPMARHTSWRTGGPVDRFYRPADAEDLCLFLSQLDSADEIFMLGLGSNLLVRDGGLRAVVIATSGCLNGFERLAGNRV
;
A
#
# COMPACT_ATOMS: atom_id res chain seq x y z
N MET A 1 16.71 30.10 -6.90
CA MET A 1 16.63 28.72 -6.38
C MET A 1 15.15 28.44 -6.13
N THR A 2 14.44 27.93 -7.15
CA THR A 2 13.00 27.67 -7.06
C THR A 2 12.78 26.33 -6.37
N THR A 3 12.37 26.35 -5.11
CA THR A 3 11.80 25.19 -4.43
C THR A 3 10.57 24.75 -5.24
N ARG A 4 10.65 23.58 -5.87
CA ARG A 4 9.44 22.93 -6.40
C ARG A 4 8.68 22.42 -5.18
N GLU A 5 7.52 22.98 -4.90
CA GLU A 5 6.58 22.36 -3.97
C GLU A 5 6.26 20.97 -4.54
N GLN A 6 6.76 19.92 -3.88
CA GLN A 6 6.35 18.57 -4.20
C GLN A 6 4.97 18.36 -3.57
N PRO A 7 3.99 17.81 -4.30
CA PRO A 7 2.69 17.52 -3.72
C PRO A 7 2.87 16.57 -2.53
N GLU A 8 2.18 16.86 -1.43
CA GLU A 8 2.21 16.04 -0.22
C GLU A 8 1.36 14.78 -0.40
N LEU A 9 1.76 13.70 0.27
CA LEU A 9 0.99 12.47 0.36
C LEU A 9 -0.29 12.72 1.15
N ARG A 10 -1.43 12.28 0.61
CA ARG A 10 -2.76 12.42 1.23
C ARG A 10 -3.18 11.17 1.99
N GLY A 11 -2.58 10.03 1.67
CA GLY A 11 -2.80 8.76 2.34
C GLY A 11 -2.16 8.69 3.73
N GLU A 12 -2.34 7.54 4.38
CA GLU A 12 -1.75 7.27 5.68
C GLU A 12 -0.47 6.46 5.53
N LEU A 13 0.66 7.06 5.90
CA LEU A 13 1.95 6.39 6.02
C LEU A 13 2.22 6.03 7.49
N ARG A 14 2.53 4.76 7.74
CA ARG A 14 2.90 4.23 9.05
C ARG A 14 4.23 3.48 8.94
N VAL A 15 5.03 3.53 9.99
CA VAL A 15 6.32 2.85 10.11
C VAL A 15 6.19 1.77 11.19
N ASP A 16 6.85 0.63 11.01
CA ASP A 16 6.81 -0.52 11.93
C ASP A 16 5.38 -1.02 12.23
N GLU A 17 4.48 -0.95 11.24
CA GLU A 17 3.07 -1.32 11.41
C GLU A 17 2.91 -2.85 11.45
N PRO A 18 2.30 -3.44 12.50
CA PRO A 18 2.17 -4.89 12.63
C PRO A 18 1.13 -5.46 11.67
N MET A 19 1.53 -6.46 10.88
CA MET A 19 0.66 -7.15 9.92
C MET A 19 -0.50 -7.91 10.58
N ALA A 20 -0.39 -8.27 11.86
CA ALA A 20 -1.48 -8.86 12.63
C ALA A 20 -2.78 -8.02 12.64
N ARG A 21 -2.70 -6.71 12.39
CA ARG A 21 -3.88 -5.84 12.26
C ARG A 21 -4.58 -5.95 10.91
N HIS A 22 -3.90 -6.52 9.92
CA HIS A 22 -4.32 -6.49 8.51
C HIS A 22 -4.49 -7.88 7.90
N THR A 23 -4.32 -8.95 8.68
CA THR A 23 -4.50 -10.35 8.24
C THR A 23 -5.69 -11.00 8.96
N SER A 24 -6.42 -11.87 8.27
CA SER A 24 -7.55 -12.61 8.85
C SER A 24 -7.14 -13.52 10.01
N TRP A 25 -5.93 -14.07 9.94
CA TRP A 25 -5.32 -14.90 10.99
C TRP A 25 -4.89 -14.10 12.21
N ARG A 26 -4.85 -12.76 12.11
CA ARG A 26 -4.39 -11.85 13.16
C ARG A 26 -2.98 -12.17 13.65
N THR A 27 -2.13 -12.60 12.73
CA THR A 27 -0.72 -12.88 12.94
C THR A 27 0.15 -12.04 12.02
N GLY A 28 1.41 -11.86 12.40
CA GLY A 28 2.39 -11.13 11.60
C GLY A 28 3.04 -9.96 12.32
N GLY A 29 4.37 -9.89 12.17
CA GLY A 29 5.22 -8.84 12.72
C GLY A 29 5.13 -7.50 11.97
N PRO A 30 5.99 -6.53 12.33
CA PRO A 30 6.02 -5.20 11.74
C PRO A 30 6.47 -5.19 10.29
N VAL A 31 6.09 -4.16 9.55
CA VAL A 31 6.64 -3.88 8.21
C VAL A 31 7.41 -2.56 8.23
N ASP A 32 8.42 -2.43 7.36
CA ASP A 32 9.24 -1.21 7.29
C ASP A 32 8.39 0.03 7.07
N ARG A 33 7.50 -0.02 6.07
CA ARG A 33 6.51 1.04 5.81
C ARG A 33 5.19 0.41 5.40
N PHE A 34 4.10 0.95 5.93
CA PHE A 34 2.74 0.63 5.52
C PHE A 34 2.09 1.89 4.98
N TYR A 35 1.64 1.84 3.74
CA TYR A 35 0.97 2.95 3.09
C TYR A 35 -0.46 2.58 2.71
N ARG A 36 -1.41 3.41 3.10
CA ARG A 36 -2.80 3.35 2.63
C ARG A 36 -3.09 4.61 1.81
N PRO A 37 -3.08 4.53 0.47
CA PRO A 37 -3.29 5.69 -0.37
C PRO A 37 -4.73 6.22 -0.23
N ALA A 38 -4.90 7.52 -0.47
CA ALA A 38 -6.23 8.13 -0.54
C ALA A 38 -6.99 7.69 -1.81
N ASP A 39 -6.28 7.57 -2.94
CA ASP A 39 -6.80 7.19 -4.25
C ASP A 39 -5.63 6.78 -5.20
N ALA A 40 -5.92 6.64 -6.49
CA ALA A 40 -4.94 6.21 -7.48
C ALA A 40 -3.85 7.27 -7.73
N GLU A 41 -4.21 8.55 -7.77
CA GLU A 41 -3.25 9.64 -7.94
C GLU A 41 -2.27 9.71 -6.77
N ASP A 42 -2.77 9.54 -5.55
CA ASP A 42 -1.97 9.50 -4.35
C ASP A 42 -1.01 8.28 -4.31
N LEU A 43 -1.49 7.11 -4.77
CA LEU A 43 -0.65 5.93 -4.93
C LEU A 43 0.47 6.17 -5.96
N CYS A 44 0.15 6.74 -7.13
CA CYS A 44 1.14 7.06 -8.15
C CYS A 44 2.21 8.02 -7.63
N LEU A 45 1.79 9.04 -6.86
CA LEU A 45 2.71 9.97 -6.22
C LEU A 45 3.63 9.25 -5.23
N PHE A 46 3.08 8.41 -4.34
CA PHE A 46 3.88 7.64 -3.38
C PHE A 46 4.89 6.73 -4.07
N LEU A 47 4.45 5.98 -5.09
CA LEU A 47 5.33 5.09 -5.86
C LEU A 47 6.47 5.84 -6.56
N SER A 48 6.23 7.08 -7.02
CA SER A 48 7.25 7.91 -7.65
C SER A 48 8.37 8.36 -6.70
N GLN A 49 8.15 8.24 -5.38
CA GLN A 49 9.09 8.62 -4.33
C GLN A 49 9.90 7.43 -3.80
N LEU A 50 9.59 6.20 -4.22
CA LEU A 50 10.29 5.01 -3.77
C LEU A 50 11.62 4.84 -4.50
N ASP A 51 12.61 4.32 -3.78
CA ASP A 51 13.88 3.93 -4.38
C ASP A 51 13.72 2.58 -5.10
N SER A 52 14.55 2.34 -6.11
CA SER A 52 14.53 1.06 -6.84
C SER A 52 14.87 -0.16 -5.97
N ALA A 53 15.43 0.06 -4.79
CA ALA A 53 15.75 -0.99 -3.82
C ALA A 53 14.58 -1.32 -2.86
N ASP A 54 13.53 -0.51 -2.84
CA ASP A 54 12.38 -0.74 -1.98
C ASP A 54 11.56 -1.94 -2.50
N GLU A 55 11.49 -3.00 -1.69
CA GLU A 55 10.59 -4.12 -1.97
C GLU A 55 9.14 -3.70 -1.69
N ILE A 56 8.25 -3.89 -2.67
CA ILE A 56 6.84 -3.54 -2.57
C ILE A 56 6.00 -4.80 -2.35
N PHE A 57 5.13 -4.77 -1.36
CA PHE A 57 4.13 -5.81 -1.12
C PHE A 57 2.71 -5.23 -1.23
N MET A 58 1.97 -5.64 -2.26
CA MET A 58 0.58 -5.23 -2.45
C MET A 58 -0.34 -6.02 -1.53
N LEU A 59 -1.07 -5.33 -0.65
CA LEU A 59 -1.98 -5.91 0.32
C LEU A 59 -3.43 -5.61 -0.05
N GLY A 60 -4.20 -6.68 -0.27
CA GLY A 60 -5.66 -6.63 -0.34
C GLY A 60 -6.30 -6.68 1.05
N LEU A 61 -7.25 -7.61 1.25
CA LEU A 61 -7.91 -7.83 2.55
C LEU A 61 -7.09 -8.63 3.57
N GLY A 62 -5.95 -9.19 3.16
CA GLY A 62 -5.15 -10.08 4.01
C GLY A 62 -5.84 -11.39 4.41
N SER A 63 -6.87 -11.82 3.69
CA SER A 63 -7.68 -13.01 4.01
C SER A 63 -6.95 -14.34 3.84
N ASN A 64 -5.86 -14.34 3.06
CA ASN A 64 -5.06 -15.52 2.74
C ASN A 64 -3.56 -15.26 2.93
N LEU A 65 -3.19 -14.52 3.99
CA LEU A 65 -1.80 -14.24 4.33
C LEU A 65 -1.48 -14.80 5.72
N LEU A 66 -0.40 -15.58 5.79
CA LEU A 66 0.23 -15.99 7.04
C LEU A 66 1.60 -15.32 7.13
N VAL A 67 1.66 -14.20 7.84
CA VAL A 67 2.88 -13.41 7.98
C VAL A 67 3.65 -13.89 9.21
N ARG A 68 4.98 -14.04 9.07
CA ARG A 68 5.85 -14.42 10.18
C ARG A 68 5.90 -13.32 11.23
N ASP A 69 6.18 -13.68 12.49
CA ASP A 69 6.35 -12.71 13.59
C ASP A 69 7.53 -11.76 13.38
N GLY A 70 8.51 -12.15 12.55
CA GLY A 70 9.60 -11.28 12.11
C GLY A 70 9.18 -10.20 11.10
N GLY A 71 7.94 -10.23 10.62
CA GLY A 71 7.41 -9.19 9.73
C GLY A 71 7.89 -9.28 8.29
N LEU A 72 7.86 -8.14 7.58
CA LEU A 72 8.37 -7.99 6.21
C LEU A 72 9.31 -6.77 6.12
N ARG A 73 10.44 -6.95 5.45
CA ARG A 73 11.35 -5.86 5.06
C ARG A 73 10.88 -5.26 3.74
N ALA A 74 9.72 -4.61 3.78
CA ALA A 74 9.04 -4.13 2.58
C ALA A 74 8.16 -2.90 2.86
N VAL A 75 7.85 -2.17 1.79
CA VAL A 75 6.77 -1.21 1.71
C VAL A 75 5.48 -1.95 1.39
N VAL A 76 4.61 -2.08 2.39
CA VAL A 76 3.28 -2.67 2.22
C VAL A 76 2.31 -1.59 1.76
N ILE A 77 1.60 -1.84 0.66
CA ILE A 77 0.60 -0.92 0.12
C ILE A 77 -0.79 -1.56 0.25
N ALA A 78 -1.64 -0.99 1.11
CA ALA A 78 -2.98 -1.50 1.37
C ALA A 78 -4.01 -0.85 0.44
N THR A 79 -4.54 -1.64 -0.51
CA THR A 79 -5.48 -1.14 -1.53
C THR A 79 -6.96 -1.32 -1.16
N SER A 80 -7.23 -2.08 -0.08
CA SER A 80 -8.59 -2.33 0.38
C SER A 80 -9.28 -1.05 0.83
N GLY A 81 -10.40 -0.72 0.20
CA GLY A 81 -11.23 0.42 0.56
C GLY A 81 -10.76 1.76 -0.01
N CYS A 82 -9.71 1.80 -0.84
CA CYS A 82 -9.25 3.05 -1.48
C CYS A 82 -9.27 3.01 -3.02
N LEU A 83 -9.15 1.84 -3.67
CA LEU A 83 -9.17 1.71 -5.14
C LEU A 83 -10.41 0.94 -5.61
N ASN A 84 -11.60 1.43 -5.29
CA ASN A 84 -12.86 0.69 -5.48
C ASN A 84 -13.62 1.04 -6.77
N GLY A 85 -13.07 1.94 -7.61
CA GLY A 85 -13.72 2.35 -8.84
C GLY A 85 -13.88 1.17 -9.81
N PHE A 86 -15.07 1.00 -10.37
CA PHE A 86 -15.32 0.03 -11.44
C PHE A 86 -16.12 0.70 -12.55
N GLU A 87 -15.72 0.44 -13.78
CA GLU A 87 -16.42 0.92 -14.98
C GLU A 87 -16.64 -0.26 -15.92
N ARG A 88 -17.83 -0.33 -16.51
CA ARG A 88 -18.10 -1.27 -17.59
C ARG A 88 -17.55 -0.70 -18.88
N LEU A 89 -16.44 -1.26 -19.35
CA LEU A 89 -15.88 -0.91 -20.66
C LEU A 89 -16.85 -1.34 -21.79
N ALA A 90 -16.94 -0.53 -22.84
CA ALA A 90 -17.75 -0.87 -24.01
C ALA A 90 -17.14 -2.07 -24.77
N GLY A 91 -17.99 -3.04 -25.13
CA GLY A 91 -17.58 -4.29 -25.78
C GLY A 91 -17.35 -5.45 -24.79
N ASN A 92 -17.42 -6.68 -25.30
CA ASN A 92 -17.39 -7.90 -24.51
C ASN A 92 -15.95 -8.33 -24.12
N ARG A 93 -15.13 -7.38 -23.64
CA ARG A 93 -13.79 -7.70 -23.15
C ARG A 93 -13.87 -8.05 -21.67
N VAL A 94 -13.56 -9.31 -21.38
CA VAL A 94 -13.24 -9.83 -20.03
C VAL A 94 -11.75 -9.63 -19.81
#